data_AF-A0A8J4SKP3-F1
#
_entry.id   AF-A0A8J4SKP3-F1
#
_cell.length_a   1.000
_cell.length_b   1.000
_cell.length_c   1.000
_cell.angle_alpha   90.00
_cell.angle_beta   90.00
_cell.angle_gamma   90.00
#
_symmetry.space_group_name_H-M   'P 1'
#
loop_
_entity.id
_entity.type
_entity.pdbx_description
1 polymer ?
#
loop_
_entity_poly.entity_id
_entity_poly.type
_entity_poly.pdbx_seq_one_letter_code
_entity_poly.pdbx_strand_id
1 'polypeptide(L)'
;MKCCGAIPAAAFHGARFTCLMASSGGPMTADCHRSARRMCDSPDGLFGASRRDPVCSNSVAPPPPPPSCESVEPHPNDRWLSLVRLQSFVGSWDMDAQLANALGIPLSLLETSQPKTWPSPATTTSLQRPVWATALVISYFEHRLTDRKDEWELLAQKARSWLLAQACSVQPDKAVAKQLCDRLLELAKKAIESNIV
;
A
#
# COMPACT_ATOMS: atom_id res chain seq x y z
N MET A 1 -55.40 -8.44 -19.01
CA MET A 1 -55.44 -7.10 -19.64
C MET A 1 -55.03 -6.06 -18.61
N LYS A 2 -53.97 -5.30 -18.92
CA LYS A 2 -53.62 -3.94 -18.46
C LYS A 2 -53.85 -3.58 -16.98
N CYS A 3 -52.77 -3.49 -16.21
CA CYS A 3 -52.66 -2.55 -15.10
C CYS A 3 -51.77 -1.36 -15.56
N CYS A 4 -52.40 -0.25 -15.94
CA CYS A 4 -51.81 1.09 -15.79
C CYS A 4 -51.91 1.43 -14.29
N GLY A 5 -50.93 1.98 -13.59
CA GLY A 5 -50.03 3.05 -13.98
C GLY A 5 -50.50 4.33 -13.29
N ALA A 6 -49.97 4.62 -12.10
CA ALA A 6 -49.95 5.96 -11.48
C ALA A 6 -48.96 5.96 -10.30
N ILE A 7 -47.84 6.67 -10.48
CA ILE A 7 -46.87 7.03 -9.44
C ILE A 7 -47.11 8.51 -9.14
N PRO A 8 -47.32 8.94 -7.88
CA PRO A 8 -47.13 10.33 -7.53
C PRO A 8 -45.68 10.59 -7.11
N ALA A 9 -45.16 11.67 -7.67
CA ALA A 9 -43.87 12.26 -7.40
C ALA A 9 -43.89 13.15 -6.14
N ALA A 10 -42.67 13.50 -5.71
CA ALA A 10 -42.26 14.60 -4.82
C ALA A 10 -42.24 14.29 -3.31
N ALA A 11 -41.04 14.36 -2.73
CA ALA A 11 -40.56 15.54 -2.00
C ALA A 11 -39.45 15.13 -1.00
N PHE A 12 -38.18 15.09 -1.44
CA PHE A 12 -37.07 15.09 -0.48
C PHE A 12 -36.65 16.54 -0.23
N HIS A 13 -37.09 17.06 0.91
CA HIS A 13 -36.59 18.29 1.50
C HIS A 13 -35.12 18.13 1.84
N GLY A 14 -34.35 19.17 1.52
CA GLY A 14 -32.94 19.26 1.79
C GLY A 14 -32.62 19.27 3.27
N ALA A 15 -31.52 18.60 3.62
CA ALA A 15 -30.75 18.91 4.81
C ALA A 15 -29.28 19.04 4.38
N ARG A 16 -28.84 20.29 4.29
CA ARG A 16 -27.42 20.65 4.18
C ARG A 16 -26.76 20.24 5.50
N PHE A 17 -25.93 19.20 5.49
CA PHE A 17 -25.02 18.94 6.60
C PHE A 17 -23.75 19.78 6.40
N THR A 18 -23.68 20.89 7.13
CA THR A 18 -22.44 21.65 7.34
C THR A 18 -21.52 20.84 8.23
N CYS A 19 -20.34 20.50 7.70
CA CYS A 19 -19.26 19.86 8.45
C CYS A 19 -18.60 20.91 9.36
N LEU A 20 -18.74 20.75 10.67
CA LEU A 20 -18.09 21.57 11.69
C LEU A 20 -16.67 21.04 11.89
N MET A 21 -15.67 21.77 11.42
CA MET A 21 -14.25 21.47 11.67
C MET A 21 -13.88 21.90 13.10
N ALA A 22 -13.74 20.92 14.00
CA ALA A 22 -13.09 21.14 15.29
C ALA A 22 -11.57 20.98 15.10
N SER A 23 -10.89 22.11 14.98
CA SER A 23 -9.44 22.23 15.06
C SER A 23 -9.01 22.17 16.53
N SER A 24 -8.11 21.27 16.88
CA SER A 24 -7.30 21.39 18.10
C SER A 24 -5.87 21.01 17.77
N GLY A 25 -5.03 22.04 17.67
CA GLY A 25 -3.59 21.92 17.60
C GLY A 25 -3.00 21.77 19.00
N GLY A 26 -1.92 21.00 19.10
CA GLY A 26 -1.02 20.96 20.25
C GLY A 26 0.43 20.95 19.75
N PRO A 27 1.29 21.89 20.18
CA PRO A 27 2.69 21.90 19.82
C PRO A 27 3.49 20.95 20.71
N MET A 28 4.38 20.15 20.11
CA MET A 28 5.41 19.40 20.83
C MET A 28 6.62 20.32 21.03
N THR A 29 6.79 20.83 22.24
CA THR A 29 7.97 21.61 22.65
C THR A 29 9.09 20.66 23.07
N ALA A 30 10.27 20.83 22.47
CA ALA A 30 11.48 20.14 22.84
C ALA A 30 12.16 20.85 24.02
N ASP A 31 12.27 20.17 25.16
CA ASP A 31 13.03 20.62 26.33
C ASP A 31 14.51 20.24 26.18
N CYS A 32 15.35 21.21 25.80
CA CYS A 32 16.80 21.10 25.88
C CYS A 32 17.28 21.52 27.27
N HIS A 33 17.40 20.58 28.19
CA HIS A 33 17.98 20.85 29.50
C HIS A 33 19.52 20.97 29.41
N ARG A 34 19.94 22.24 29.37
CA ARG A 34 21.28 22.74 29.66
C ARG A 34 21.63 22.42 31.12
N SER A 35 22.78 21.80 31.38
CA SER A 35 23.41 21.84 32.71
C SER A 35 24.90 22.11 32.57
N ALA A 36 25.28 23.23 33.16
CA ALA A 36 26.63 23.76 33.22
C ALA A 36 27.37 23.20 34.44
N ARG A 37 28.67 22.93 34.23
CA ARG A 37 29.82 23.16 35.11
C ARG A 37 29.65 22.89 36.62
N ARG A 38 30.48 21.97 37.13
CA ARG A 38 31.23 22.19 38.37
C ARG A 38 32.69 21.80 38.18
N MET A 39 33.55 22.79 38.45
CA MET A 39 34.99 22.68 38.64
C MET A 39 35.29 21.97 39.96
N CYS A 40 36.37 21.19 39.99
CA CYS A 40 37.15 20.96 41.21
C CYS A 40 38.61 21.33 40.92
N ASP A 41 39.21 21.92 41.94
CA ASP A 41 40.43 22.69 42.00
C ASP A 41 41.72 21.84 42.02
N SER A 42 42.86 22.51 41.86
CA SER A 42 44.26 22.03 41.78
C SER A 42 44.83 21.65 43.18
N PRO A 43 46.15 21.36 43.45
CA PRO A 43 47.36 21.86 42.78
C PRO A 43 48.64 20.95 42.67
N ASP A 44 49.55 21.42 41.82
CA ASP A 44 51.03 21.44 41.80
C ASP A 44 51.94 20.26 42.25
N GLY A 45 52.93 19.98 41.40
CA GLY A 45 54.15 19.23 41.76
C GLY A 45 55.15 19.04 40.60
N LEU A 46 56.10 19.97 40.47
CA LEU A 46 57.29 19.89 39.62
C LEU A 46 58.27 18.77 40.04
N PHE A 47 58.92 18.09 39.08
CA PHE A 47 60.40 18.01 38.85
C PHE A 47 60.81 16.73 38.09
N GLY A 48 61.69 16.85 37.08
CA GLY A 48 62.77 15.87 36.88
C GLY A 48 62.76 14.93 35.65
N ALA A 49 63.56 15.33 34.66
CA ALA A 49 64.55 14.52 33.93
C ALA A 49 64.17 13.33 33.02
N SER A 50 64.34 13.56 31.71
CA SER A 50 65.12 12.77 30.74
C SER A 50 65.33 11.26 30.99
N ARG A 51 64.80 10.42 30.08
CA ARG A 51 65.59 9.43 29.32
C ARG A 51 64.79 8.76 28.16
N ARG A 52 65.56 8.49 27.11
CA ARG A 52 65.33 7.94 25.76
C ARG A 52 64.45 6.67 25.60
N ASP A 53 63.68 6.70 24.49
CA ASP A 53 63.33 5.67 23.45
C ASP A 53 62.70 4.31 23.90
N PRO A 54 61.87 3.60 23.07
CA PRO A 54 61.79 3.65 21.60
C PRO A 54 60.37 3.67 20.97
N VAL A 55 60.38 3.91 19.66
CA VAL A 55 59.28 3.68 18.71
C VAL A 55 58.59 2.33 18.97
N CYS A 56 57.27 2.36 19.14
CA CYS A 56 56.39 1.27 18.72
C CYS A 56 55.32 1.89 17.84
N SER A 57 55.58 1.90 16.52
CA SER A 57 54.54 2.08 15.51
C SER A 57 53.55 0.93 15.64
N ASN A 58 52.53 1.08 16.48
CA ASN A 58 51.32 0.29 16.34
C ASN A 58 50.48 0.96 15.27
N SER A 59 50.77 0.59 14.02
CA SER A 59 49.84 0.80 12.91
C SER A 59 48.63 -0.08 13.19
N VAL A 60 47.64 0.46 13.91
CA VAL A 60 46.34 -0.17 14.10
C VAL A 60 45.71 -0.21 12.72
N ALA A 61 45.63 -1.41 12.13
CA ALA A 61 44.89 -1.60 10.89
C ALA A 61 43.45 -1.09 11.11
N PRO A 62 42.87 -0.34 10.14
CA PRO A 62 41.48 0.06 10.24
C PRO A 62 40.60 -1.21 10.39
N PRO A 63 39.51 -1.15 11.19
CA PRO A 63 38.59 -2.27 11.31
C PRO A 63 38.11 -2.67 9.92
N PRO A 64 37.85 -3.98 9.67
CA PRO A 64 37.25 -4.40 8.42
C PRO A 64 35.96 -3.59 8.21
N PRO A 65 35.64 -3.18 6.97
CA PRO A 65 34.38 -2.53 6.70
C PRO A 65 33.25 -3.40 7.27
N PRO A 66 32.18 -2.80 7.83
CA PRO A 66 30.98 -3.57 8.19
C PRO A 66 30.60 -4.42 6.97
N PRO A 67 30.04 -5.64 7.15
CA PRO A 67 29.59 -6.42 6.01
C PRO A 67 28.76 -5.47 5.16
N SER A 68 29.30 -5.13 3.98
CA SER A 68 28.65 -4.26 3.04
C SER A 68 27.23 -4.77 2.98
N CYS A 69 26.25 -3.89 3.21
CA CYS A 69 24.88 -4.22 2.85
C CYS A 69 24.98 -4.76 1.44
N GLU A 70 24.88 -6.08 1.30
CA GLU A 70 24.92 -6.73 0.01
C GLU A 70 23.73 -6.10 -0.67
N SER A 71 24.04 -5.18 -1.56
CA SER A 71 23.07 -4.62 -2.46
C SER A 71 22.73 -5.82 -3.30
N VAL A 72 21.66 -6.52 -2.89
CA VAL A 72 21.07 -7.61 -3.61
C VAL A 72 20.91 -7.07 -5.02
N GLU A 73 21.73 -7.60 -5.93
CA GLU A 73 21.67 -7.28 -7.35
C GLU A 73 20.19 -7.29 -7.73
N PRO A 74 19.65 -6.20 -8.33
CA PRO A 74 18.24 -6.11 -8.62
C PRO A 74 17.87 -7.28 -9.52
N HIS A 75 17.19 -8.27 -8.95
CA HIS A 75 16.74 -9.43 -9.67
C HIS A 75 15.85 -8.92 -10.81
N PRO A 76 16.11 -9.33 -12.06
CA PRO A 76 15.38 -8.82 -13.20
C PRO A 76 13.90 -9.19 -13.06
N ASN A 77 13.11 -8.18 -12.64
CA ASN A 77 11.68 -8.20 -12.40
C ASN A 77 11.19 -9.17 -11.31
N ASP A 78 11.39 -8.80 -10.04
CA ASP A 78 10.41 -9.15 -9.00
C ASP A 78 9.06 -8.48 -9.34
N ARG A 79 8.27 -9.15 -10.19
CA ARG A 79 6.97 -8.67 -10.67
C ARG A 79 6.06 -8.24 -9.52
N TRP A 80 6.12 -8.95 -8.40
CA TRP A 80 5.37 -8.63 -7.20
C TRP A 80 5.81 -7.29 -6.58
N LEU A 81 7.11 -6.97 -6.55
CA LEU A 81 7.61 -5.68 -6.06
C LEU A 81 7.12 -4.53 -6.92
N SER A 82 7.01 -4.73 -8.24
CA SER A 82 6.38 -3.76 -9.14
C SER A 82 4.91 -3.54 -8.76
N LEU A 83 4.15 -4.59 -8.46
CA LEU A 83 2.78 -4.46 -7.97
C LEU A 83 2.69 -3.71 -6.64
N VAL A 84 3.63 -3.92 -5.71
CA VAL A 84 3.69 -3.18 -4.44
C VAL A 84 3.90 -1.68 -4.69
N ARG A 85 4.84 -1.33 -5.57
CA ARG A 85 5.16 0.07 -5.89
C ARG A 85 3.99 0.81 -6.56
N LEU A 86 3.17 0.08 -7.31
CA LEU A 86 2.01 0.63 -7.99
C LEU A 86 0.78 0.79 -7.08
N GLN A 87 0.80 0.26 -5.85
CA GLN A 87 -0.35 0.40 -4.96
C GLN A 87 -0.52 1.85 -4.53
N SER A 88 -1.70 2.40 -4.76
CA SER A 88 -2.06 3.73 -4.29
C SER A 88 -2.16 3.79 -2.76
N PHE A 89 -2.14 5.00 -2.20
CA PHE A 89 -2.29 5.20 -0.75
C PHE A 89 -3.60 4.60 -0.21
N VAL A 90 -4.66 4.54 -1.01
CA VAL A 90 -5.96 3.97 -0.60
C VAL A 90 -6.04 2.45 -0.78
N GLY A 91 -5.03 1.81 -1.38
CA GLY A 91 -4.99 0.36 -1.58
C GLY A 91 -5.51 -0.10 -2.95
N SER A 92 -5.61 0.80 -3.93
CA SER A 92 -6.09 0.49 -5.28
C SER A 92 -4.95 0.48 -6.31
N TRP A 93 -5.24 -0.01 -7.50
CA TRP A 93 -4.38 0.11 -8.69
C TRP A 93 -5.13 0.76 -9.84
N ASP A 94 -4.39 1.47 -10.67
CA ASP A 94 -4.88 2.01 -11.93
C ASP A 94 -4.60 1.04 -13.08
N MET A 95 -5.52 0.99 -14.06
CA MET A 95 -5.38 0.14 -15.22
C MET A 95 -4.47 0.80 -16.27
N ASP A 96 -3.16 0.65 -16.12
CA ASP A 96 -2.17 1.27 -16.98
C ASP A 96 -1.14 0.28 -17.54
N ALA A 97 -0.22 0.79 -18.36
CA ALA A 97 0.86 -0.01 -18.95
C ALA A 97 1.84 -0.58 -17.91
N GLN A 98 2.03 0.08 -16.76
CA GLN A 98 2.93 -0.39 -15.71
C GLN A 98 2.32 -1.59 -15.00
N LEU A 99 1.02 -1.54 -14.70
CA LEU A 99 0.27 -2.65 -14.16
C LEU A 99 0.26 -3.85 -15.12
N ALA A 100 -0.04 -3.59 -16.40
CA ALA A 100 -0.03 -4.61 -17.45
C ALA A 100 1.34 -5.31 -17.54
N ASN A 101 2.43 -4.53 -17.54
CA ASN A 101 3.79 -5.06 -17.54
C ASN A 101 4.10 -5.86 -16.26
N ALA A 102 3.66 -5.41 -15.10
CA ALA A 102 3.86 -6.12 -13.82
C ALA A 102 3.11 -7.46 -13.79
N LEU A 103 1.89 -7.52 -14.33
CA LEU A 103 1.11 -8.75 -14.45
C LEU A 103 1.63 -9.67 -15.58
N GLY A 104 2.40 -9.14 -16.52
CA GLY A 104 2.85 -9.86 -17.72
C GLY A 104 1.71 -10.13 -18.72
N ILE A 105 0.66 -9.31 -18.70
CA ILE A 105 -0.52 -9.42 -19.58
C ILE A 105 -0.64 -8.12 -20.37
N PRO A 106 -0.80 -8.13 -21.70
CA PRO A 106 -0.95 -6.92 -22.48
C PRO A 106 -2.20 -6.13 -22.04
N LEU A 107 -2.06 -4.80 -21.97
CA LEU A 107 -3.10 -3.89 -21.48
C LEU A 107 -4.45 -4.09 -22.21
N SER A 108 -4.40 -4.35 -23.52
CA SER A 108 -5.60 -4.61 -24.33
C SER A 108 -6.41 -5.82 -23.86
N LEU A 109 -5.77 -6.89 -23.36
CA LEU A 109 -6.47 -8.06 -22.81
C LEU A 109 -7.06 -7.78 -21.44
N LEU A 110 -6.38 -6.98 -20.62
CA LEU A 110 -6.91 -6.53 -19.32
C LEU A 110 -8.18 -5.68 -19.50
N GLU A 111 -8.18 -4.78 -20.48
CA GLU A 111 -9.36 -3.97 -20.82
C GLU A 111 -10.49 -4.80 -21.43
N THR A 112 -10.17 -5.74 -22.32
CA THR A 112 -11.19 -6.58 -22.98
C THR A 112 -11.86 -7.56 -22.00
N SER A 113 -11.13 -8.01 -20.98
CA SER A 113 -11.66 -8.89 -19.94
C SER A 113 -12.50 -8.17 -18.88
N GLN A 114 -12.52 -6.82 -18.88
CA GLN A 114 -13.26 -6.05 -17.90
C GLN A 114 -14.79 -6.24 -18.02
N PRO A 115 -15.47 -6.65 -16.94
CA PRO A 115 -16.93 -6.61 -16.90
C PRO A 115 -17.45 -5.17 -17.04
N LYS A 116 -18.48 -4.95 -17.85
CA LYS A 116 -19.07 -3.61 -18.05
C LYS A 116 -19.78 -3.09 -16.79
N THR A 117 -20.34 -4.00 -15.99
CA THR A 117 -21.14 -3.72 -14.80
C THR A 117 -20.68 -4.60 -13.65
N TRP A 118 -21.04 -4.21 -12.42
CA TRP A 118 -20.83 -5.06 -11.26
C TRP A 118 -21.57 -6.40 -11.40
N PRO A 119 -21.02 -7.52 -10.90
CA PRO A 119 -21.61 -8.86 -11.02
C PRO A 119 -22.81 -9.06 -10.07
N SER A 120 -23.84 -8.22 -10.23
CA SER A 120 -25.09 -8.18 -9.46
C SER A 120 -26.30 -8.33 -10.39
N PRO A 121 -27.29 -9.17 -10.07
CA PRO A 121 -28.54 -9.24 -10.84
C PRO A 121 -29.42 -7.99 -10.67
N ALA A 122 -29.20 -7.19 -9.62
CA ALA A 122 -30.07 -6.07 -9.26
C ALA A 122 -29.49 -4.68 -9.61
N THR A 123 -28.27 -4.62 -10.15
CA THR A 123 -27.57 -3.34 -10.32
C THR A 123 -26.95 -3.21 -11.71
N THR A 124 -27.28 -2.12 -12.40
CA THR A 124 -26.74 -1.76 -13.72
C THR A 124 -25.57 -0.79 -13.65
N THR A 125 -25.02 -0.54 -12.45
CA THR A 125 -23.91 0.38 -12.23
C THR A 125 -22.65 -0.10 -12.96
N SER A 126 -22.05 0.82 -13.72
CA SER A 126 -20.81 0.57 -14.46
C SER A 126 -19.65 0.28 -13.51
N LEU A 127 -18.86 -0.75 -13.85
CA LEU A 127 -17.67 -1.12 -13.11
C LEU A 127 -16.51 -0.17 -13.48
N GLN A 128 -15.97 0.53 -12.50
CA GLN A 128 -14.85 1.46 -12.72
C GLN A 128 -13.55 0.70 -13.00
N ARG A 129 -12.70 1.25 -13.87
CA ARG A 129 -11.39 0.64 -14.23
C ARG A 129 -10.52 0.30 -13.01
N PRO A 130 -10.34 1.19 -12.01
CA PRO A 130 -9.52 0.87 -10.84
C PRO A 130 -10.07 -0.29 -10.00
N VAL A 131 -11.39 -0.49 -9.99
CA VAL A 131 -12.04 -1.61 -9.29
C VAL A 131 -11.64 -2.93 -9.94
N TRP A 132 -11.67 -2.99 -11.27
CA TRP A 132 -11.24 -4.17 -12.02
C TRP A 132 -9.73 -4.42 -11.88
N ALA A 133 -8.91 -3.38 -12.02
CA ALA A 133 -7.46 -3.46 -11.83
C ALA A 133 -7.10 -4.01 -10.44
N THR A 134 -7.75 -3.49 -9.39
CA THR A 134 -7.52 -3.94 -8.01
C THR A 134 -7.92 -5.41 -7.83
N ALA A 135 -9.05 -5.84 -8.41
CA ALA A 135 -9.47 -7.23 -8.37
C ALA A 135 -8.46 -8.17 -9.07
N LEU A 136 -7.93 -7.77 -10.24
CA LEU A 136 -6.89 -8.51 -10.94
C LEU A 136 -5.63 -8.69 -10.09
N VAL A 137 -5.16 -7.62 -9.43
CA VAL A 137 -3.95 -7.71 -8.59
C VAL A 137 -4.16 -8.63 -7.38
N ILE A 138 -5.29 -8.54 -6.70
CA ILE A 138 -5.62 -9.43 -5.58
C ILE A 138 -5.63 -10.90 -6.05
N SER A 139 -6.33 -11.19 -7.15
CA SER A 139 -6.38 -12.55 -7.72
C SER A 139 -5.01 -13.03 -8.19
N TYR A 140 -4.15 -12.15 -8.68
CA TYR A 140 -2.77 -12.50 -9.05
C TYR A 140 -1.96 -12.91 -7.83
N PHE A 141 -2.00 -12.14 -6.75
CA PHE A 141 -1.33 -12.48 -5.50
C PHE A 141 -1.75 -13.86 -4.98
N GLU A 142 -3.06 -14.11 -4.94
CA GLU A 142 -3.65 -15.32 -4.35
C GLU A 142 -3.43 -16.59 -5.17
N HIS A 143 -3.11 -16.47 -6.45
CA HIS A 143 -3.00 -17.63 -7.35
C HIS A 143 -1.64 -17.80 -8.01
N ARG A 144 -0.82 -16.76 -8.08
CA ARG A 144 0.51 -16.81 -8.70
C ARG A 144 1.65 -16.60 -7.72
N LEU A 145 1.39 -16.04 -6.53
CA LEU A 145 2.39 -15.73 -5.53
C LEU A 145 2.10 -16.41 -4.19
N THR A 146 1.48 -17.59 -4.22
CA THR A 146 1.09 -18.36 -3.02
C THR A 146 2.26 -18.61 -2.07
N ASP A 147 3.46 -18.80 -2.60
CA ASP A 147 4.67 -19.12 -1.82
C ASP A 147 5.22 -17.92 -1.04
N ARG A 148 4.75 -16.71 -1.38
CA ARG A 148 5.17 -15.44 -0.76
C ARG A 148 4.03 -14.75 -0.03
N LYS A 149 3.05 -15.53 0.46
CA LYS A 149 1.83 -15.00 1.08
C LYS A 149 2.10 -13.94 2.14
N ASP A 150 3.07 -14.20 3.02
CA ASP A 150 3.42 -13.29 4.11
C ASP A 150 3.94 -11.93 3.63
N GLU A 151 4.47 -11.85 2.40
CA GLU A 151 4.98 -10.61 1.80
C GLU A 151 3.86 -9.70 1.29
N TRP A 152 2.75 -10.27 0.79
CA TRP A 152 1.69 -9.51 0.14
C TRP A 152 0.35 -9.51 0.88
N GLU A 153 0.17 -10.33 1.93
CA GLU A 153 -1.13 -10.48 2.61
C GLU A 153 -1.66 -9.13 3.13
N LEU A 154 -0.81 -8.32 3.76
CA LEU A 154 -1.20 -7.00 4.27
C LEU A 154 -1.60 -6.03 3.13
N LEU A 155 -0.88 -6.09 2.01
CA LEU A 155 -1.21 -5.33 0.79
C LEU A 155 -2.58 -5.72 0.23
N ALA A 156 -2.83 -7.02 0.12
CA ALA A 156 -4.09 -7.58 -0.37
C ALA A 156 -5.25 -7.28 0.58
N GLN A 157 -5.05 -7.35 1.90
CA GLN A 157 -6.07 -7.00 2.91
C GLN A 157 -6.51 -5.54 2.81
N LYS A 158 -5.57 -4.62 2.64
CA LYS A 158 -5.87 -3.20 2.41
C LYS A 158 -6.69 -3.02 1.14
N ALA A 159 -6.27 -3.67 0.05
CA ALA A 159 -6.97 -3.63 -1.23
C ALA A 159 -8.39 -4.21 -1.17
N ARG A 160 -8.57 -5.33 -0.46
CA ARG A 160 -9.87 -5.96 -0.21
C ARG A 160 -10.79 -5.04 0.57
N SER A 161 -10.26 -4.32 1.56
CA SER A 161 -11.01 -3.33 2.33
C SER A 161 -11.48 -2.16 1.46
N TRP A 162 -10.59 -1.67 0.57
CA TRP A 162 -10.95 -0.65 -0.41
C TRP A 162 -12.01 -1.16 -1.40
N LEU A 163 -11.84 -2.37 -1.94
CA LEU A 163 -12.77 -2.99 -2.89
C LEU A 163 -14.17 -3.16 -2.27
N LEU A 164 -14.25 -3.57 -1.01
CA LEU A 164 -15.50 -3.67 -0.26
C LEU A 164 -16.18 -2.31 -0.10
N ALA A 165 -15.43 -1.23 0.13
CA ALA A 165 -15.98 0.13 0.18
C ALA A 165 -16.57 0.57 -1.17
N GLN A 166 -15.92 0.19 -2.29
CA GLN A 166 -16.47 0.43 -3.63
C GLN A 166 -17.77 -0.36 -3.84
N ALA A 167 -17.81 -1.62 -3.42
CA ALA A 167 -19.02 -2.43 -3.50
C ALA A 167 -20.15 -1.87 -2.60
N CYS A 168 -19.83 -1.38 -1.40
CA CYS A 168 -20.80 -0.77 -0.49
C CYS A 168 -21.44 0.51 -1.05
N SER A 169 -20.72 1.23 -1.92
CA SER A 169 -21.25 2.40 -2.62
C SER A 169 -22.32 2.04 -3.65
N VAL A 170 -22.34 0.78 -4.09
CA VAL A 170 -23.29 0.22 -5.07
C VAL A 170 -24.40 -0.59 -4.39
N GLN A 171 -24.06 -1.30 -3.31
CA GLN A 171 -24.97 -2.10 -2.49
C GLN A 171 -24.69 -1.86 -1.00
N PRO A 172 -25.53 -1.11 -0.27
CA PRO A 172 -25.25 -0.73 1.12
C PRO A 172 -25.28 -1.90 2.10
N ASP A 173 -25.91 -3.03 1.74
CA ASP A 173 -25.86 -4.25 2.53
C ASP A 173 -24.46 -4.88 2.45
N LYS A 174 -23.76 -4.93 3.58
CA LYS A 174 -22.37 -5.42 3.67
C LYS A 174 -22.23 -6.89 3.26
N ALA A 175 -23.23 -7.73 3.52
CA ALA A 175 -23.16 -9.14 3.15
C ALA A 175 -23.28 -9.31 1.64
N VAL A 176 -24.20 -8.57 1.02
CA VAL A 176 -24.35 -8.53 -0.45
C VAL A 176 -23.10 -7.91 -1.10
N ALA A 177 -22.58 -6.80 -0.56
CA ALA A 177 -21.36 -6.17 -1.06
C ALA A 177 -20.16 -7.13 -1.04
N LYS A 178 -20.01 -7.91 0.05
CA LYS A 178 -18.98 -8.95 0.13
C LYS A 178 -19.16 -10.01 -0.97
N GLN A 179 -20.38 -10.50 -1.19
CA GLN A 179 -20.66 -11.46 -2.27
C GLN A 179 -20.33 -10.88 -3.65
N LEU A 180 -20.54 -9.58 -3.87
CA LEU A 180 -20.16 -8.91 -5.12
C LEU A 180 -18.64 -8.88 -5.30
N CYS A 181 -17.89 -8.55 -4.24
CA CYS A 181 -16.43 -8.62 -4.27
C CYS A 181 -15.94 -10.03 -4.58
N ASP A 182 -16.49 -11.05 -3.91
CA ASP A 182 -16.09 -12.45 -4.11
C ASP A 182 -16.34 -12.90 -5.56
N ARG A 183 -17.51 -12.56 -6.13
CA ARG A 183 -17.81 -12.83 -7.55
C ARG A 183 -16.87 -12.09 -8.48
N LEU A 184 -16.52 -10.84 -8.18
CA LEU A 184 -15.61 -10.05 -8.99
C LEU A 184 -14.19 -10.64 -8.98
N LEU A 185 -13.72 -11.09 -7.82
CA LEU A 185 -12.42 -11.76 -7.68
C LEU A 185 -12.38 -13.09 -8.44
N GLU A 186 -13.48 -13.84 -8.47
CA GLU A 186 -13.58 -15.07 -9.26
C GLU A 186 -13.52 -14.78 -10.78
N LEU A 187 -14.14 -13.68 -11.23
CA LEU A 187 -13.99 -13.24 -12.63
C LEU A 187 -12.55 -12.83 -12.94
N ALA A 188 -11.90 -12.09 -12.03
CA ALA A 188 -10.52 -11.65 -12.18
C ALA A 188 -9.54 -12.83 -12.23
N LYS A 189 -9.74 -13.84 -11.38
CA LYS A 189 -9.02 -15.11 -11.45
C LYS A 189 -9.11 -15.74 -12.83
N LYS A 190 -10.32 -15.92 -13.35
CA LYS A 190 -10.54 -16.52 -14.68
C LYS A 190 -9.86 -15.72 -15.79
N ALA A 191 -9.89 -14.39 -15.71
CA ALA A 191 -9.21 -13.51 -16.66
C ALA A 191 -7.68 -13.70 -16.63
N ILE A 192 -7.09 -13.87 -15.44
CA ILE A 192 -5.65 -14.11 -15.28
C ILE A 192 -5.26 -15.49 -15.79
N GLU A 193 -6.06 -16.51 -15.48
CA GLU A 193 -5.83 -17.89 -15.94
C GLU A 193 -5.93 -18.01 -17.46
N SER A 194 -6.80 -17.23 -18.11
CA SER A 194 -7.01 -17.28 -19.56
C SER A 194 -5.95 -16.53 -20.38
N ASN A 195 -5.20 -15.61 -19.76
CA ASN A 195 -4.32 -14.67 -20.48
C ASN A 195 -2.82 -14.87 -20.17
N ILE A 196 -2.48 -15.80 -19.29
CA ILE A 196 -1.08 -16.16 -19.00
C ILE A 196 -0.78 -17.47 -19.75
N VAL A 197 0.01 -17.36 -20.82
CA VAL A 197 0.59 -18.47 -21.59
C VAL A 197 1.95 -18.87 -21.00
#